data_AF-A0A6J7CD78-F1
#
_entry.id   AF-A0A6J7CD78-F1
#
_cell.length_a   1.000
_cell.length_b   1.000
_cell.length_c   1.000
_cell.angle_alpha   90.00
_cell.angle_beta   90.00
_cell.angle_gamma   90.00
#
_symmetry.space_group_name_H-M   'P 1'
#
loop_
_entity.id
_entity.type
_entity.pdbx_description
1 polymer ?
#
loop_
_entity_poly.entity_id
_entity_poly.type
_entity_poly.pdbx_seq_one_letter_code
_entity_poly.pdbx_strand_id
1 'polypeptide(L)'
;MKHNAIVCNIGHFDSEIDMAGLARSGATRDELKPGTDLWSFPDGHAIIVLAEGRLVNLGCATGHPSFVMSCSFSNQVIAQIELFTNLAAYPLGVYVLPKHLDEKVASLHLGALGVKLTKLTDEQADYLGVAPSGPFKPERYRY
;
A
#
# COMPACT_ATOMS: atom_id res chain seq x y z
N MET A 1 -3.21 -27.59 -9.67
CA MET A 1 -3.33 -26.45 -10.63
C MET A 1 -2.82 -26.91 -11.99
N LYS A 2 -2.86 -26.11 -13.07
CA LYS A 2 -2.17 -26.51 -14.33
C LYS A 2 -0.65 -26.62 -14.09
N HIS A 3 0.03 -27.51 -14.80
CA HIS A 3 1.48 -27.65 -14.72
C HIS A 3 2.18 -26.30 -15.00
N ASN A 4 3.15 -25.94 -14.16
CA ASN A 4 3.89 -24.68 -14.15
C ASN A 4 3.04 -23.41 -13.90
N ALA A 5 1.86 -23.55 -13.30
CA ALA A 5 1.14 -22.37 -12.81
C ALA A 5 1.97 -21.64 -11.73
N ILE A 6 1.99 -20.30 -11.78
CA ILE A 6 2.65 -19.46 -10.78
C ILE A 6 1.64 -19.07 -9.71
N VAL A 7 2.02 -19.24 -8.45
CA VAL A 7 1.26 -18.90 -7.25
C VAL A 7 2.05 -17.89 -6.44
N CYS A 8 1.42 -16.77 -6.10
CA CYS A 8 2.04 -15.74 -5.28
C CYS A 8 0.98 -14.99 -4.48
N ASN A 9 1.43 -14.24 -3.48
CA ASN A 9 0.61 -13.44 -2.60
C ASN A 9 1.17 -12.01 -2.58
N ILE A 10 0.28 -11.02 -2.47
CA ILE A 10 0.63 -9.60 -2.30
C ILE A 10 -0.20 -8.93 -1.18
N GLY A 11 -0.98 -9.71 -0.46
CA GLY A 11 -1.66 -9.27 0.75
C GLY A 11 -0.72 -9.23 1.95
N HIS A 12 -1.25 -9.23 3.17
CA HIS A 12 -0.49 -8.74 4.32
C HIS A 12 0.48 -9.78 4.92
N PHE A 13 0.11 -11.07 4.90
CA PHE A 13 0.87 -12.16 5.51
C PHE A 13 0.84 -13.43 4.63
N ASP A 14 1.61 -14.45 5.02
CA ASP A 14 1.70 -15.74 4.33
C ASP A 14 0.49 -16.66 4.48
N SER A 15 -0.47 -16.32 5.35
CA SER A 15 -1.64 -17.16 5.62
C SER A 15 -2.72 -17.15 4.54
N GLU A 16 -2.60 -16.31 3.52
CA GLU A 16 -3.54 -16.29 2.38
C GLU A 16 -3.38 -17.50 1.45
N ILE A 17 -2.21 -18.15 1.49
CA ILE A 17 -1.94 -19.41 0.81
C ILE A 17 -1.69 -20.45 1.89
N ASP A 18 -2.29 -21.64 1.78
CA ASP A 18 -2.03 -22.76 2.71
C ASP A 18 -0.64 -23.39 2.46
N MET A 19 0.41 -22.63 2.74
CA MET A 19 1.80 -23.06 2.62
C MET A 19 2.12 -24.22 3.56
N ALA A 20 1.51 -24.23 4.74
CA ALA A 20 1.67 -25.29 5.71
C ALA A 20 1.04 -26.62 5.21
N GLY A 21 -0.14 -26.54 4.59
CA GLY A 21 -0.76 -27.67 3.91
C GLY A 21 0.04 -28.14 2.71
N LEU A 22 0.56 -27.21 1.88
CA LEU A 22 1.44 -27.53 0.76
C LEU A 22 2.69 -28.31 1.22
N ALA A 23 3.35 -27.85 2.29
CA ALA A 23 4.52 -28.52 2.88
C ALA A 23 4.21 -29.92 3.44
N ARG A 24 2.96 -30.19 3.85
CA ARG A 24 2.50 -31.50 4.32
C ARG A 24 1.86 -32.38 3.23
N SER A 25 1.74 -31.88 2.01
CA SER A 25 0.98 -32.56 0.94
C SER A 25 1.69 -33.77 0.32
N GLY A 26 2.98 -33.95 0.59
CA GLY A 26 3.85 -34.91 -0.09
C GLY A 26 4.46 -34.39 -1.39
N ALA A 27 4.19 -33.12 -1.76
CA ALA A 27 4.92 -32.44 -2.82
C ALA A 27 6.38 -32.19 -2.41
N THR A 28 7.30 -32.26 -3.37
CA THR A 28 8.73 -31.95 -3.16
C THR A 28 9.02 -30.50 -3.54
N ARG A 29 9.83 -29.82 -2.74
CA ARG A 29 10.23 -28.42 -2.96
C ARG A 29 11.66 -28.35 -3.48
N ASP A 30 11.84 -27.73 -4.63
CA ASP A 30 13.14 -27.40 -5.22
C ASP A 30 13.26 -25.87 -5.36
N GLU A 31 14.24 -25.26 -4.69
CA GLU A 31 14.51 -23.82 -4.83
C GLU A 31 15.20 -23.56 -6.18
N LEU A 32 14.56 -22.78 -7.05
CA LEU A 32 15.13 -22.43 -8.37
C LEU A 32 16.09 -21.25 -8.27
N LYS A 33 15.74 -20.27 -7.43
CA LYS A 33 16.51 -19.08 -7.07
C LYS A 33 15.90 -18.47 -5.79
N PRO A 34 16.59 -17.53 -5.11
CA PRO A 34 16.04 -16.86 -3.94
C PRO A 34 14.62 -16.32 -4.17
N GLY A 35 13.68 -16.77 -3.33
CA GLY A 35 12.27 -16.39 -3.39
C GLY A 35 11.47 -17.03 -4.53
N THR A 36 11.94 -18.11 -5.15
CA THR A 36 11.21 -18.86 -6.19
C THR A 36 11.43 -20.36 -6.04
N ASP A 37 10.37 -21.06 -5.67
CA ASP A 37 10.37 -22.51 -5.47
C ASP A 37 9.52 -23.23 -6.51
N LEU A 38 9.98 -24.37 -7.01
CA LEU A 38 9.19 -25.34 -7.74
C LEU A 38 8.65 -26.39 -6.76
N TRP A 39 7.34 -26.59 -6.75
CA TRP A 39 6.66 -27.62 -5.97
C TRP A 39 6.13 -28.70 -6.92
N SER A 40 6.72 -29.89 -6.86
CA SER A 40 6.38 -31.03 -7.72
C SER A 40 5.49 -32.03 -6.96
N PHE A 41 4.36 -32.43 -7.57
CA PHE A 41 3.36 -33.30 -6.96
C PHE A 41 3.48 -34.76 -7.43
N PRO A 42 2.96 -35.74 -6.66
CA PRO A 42 3.04 -37.17 -7.02
C PRO A 42 2.35 -37.56 -8.34
N ASP A 43 1.39 -36.77 -8.81
CA ASP A 43 0.69 -36.97 -10.09
C ASP A 43 1.47 -36.41 -11.30
N GLY A 44 2.68 -35.89 -11.07
CA GLY A 44 3.61 -35.43 -12.11
C GLY A 44 3.46 -33.96 -12.51
N HIS A 45 2.46 -33.23 -12.00
CA HIS A 45 2.42 -31.78 -12.23
C HIS A 45 3.28 -31.03 -11.22
N ALA A 46 3.59 -29.76 -11.54
CA ALA A 46 4.34 -28.87 -10.66
C ALA A 46 3.74 -27.47 -10.68
N ILE A 47 3.98 -26.69 -9.64
CA ILE A 47 3.64 -25.26 -9.56
C ILE A 47 4.86 -24.47 -9.12
N ILE A 48 4.91 -23.19 -9.47
CA ILE A 48 5.95 -22.26 -9.02
C ILE A 48 5.36 -21.40 -7.91
N VAL A 49 5.96 -21.41 -6.73
CA VAL A 49 5.56 -20.55 -5.61
C VAL A 49 6.59 -19.44 -5.44
N LEU A 50 6.12 -18.20 -5.38
CA LEU A 50 6.96 -17.03 -5.16
C LEU A 50 6.94 -16.60 -3.69
N ALA A 51 8.11 -16.17 -3.20
CA ALA A 51 8.32 -15.65 -1.86
C ALA A 51 7.76 -16.53 -0.72
N GLU A 52 7.70 -17.85 -0.93
CA GLU A 52 7.10 -18.80 0.03
C GLU A 52 5.68 -18.39 0.48
N GLY A 53 4.90 -17.77 -0.41
CA GLY A 53 3.55 -17.28 -0.11
C GLY A 53 3.49 -15.96 0.66
N ARG A 54 4.62 -15.30 0.93
CA ARG A 54 4.69 -13.92 1.45
C ARG A 54 4.54 -12.88 0.33
N LEU A 55 4.64 -11.60 0.71
CA LEU A 55 4.54 -10.45 -0.20
C LEU A 55 5.54 -10.53 -1.36
N VAL A 56 5.05 -10.87 -2.54
CA VAL A 56 5.86 -11.11 -3.74
C VAL A 56 6.65 -9.89 -4.20
N ASN A 57 6.07 -8.69 -4.06
CA ASN A 57 6.73 -7.45 -4.46
C ASN A 57 7.97 -7.13 -3.62
N LEU A 58 7.97 -7.53 -2.34
CA LEU A 58 9.12 -7.36 -1.44
C LEU A 58 10.07 -8.56 -1.48
N GLY A 59 9.53 -9.78 -1.60
CA GLY A 59 10.33 -11.01 -1.58
C GLY A 59 11.05 -11.30 -2.91
N CYS A 60 10.46 -10.88 -4.04
CA CYS A 60 11.01 -11.16 -5.37
C CYS A 60 11.45 -9.91 -6.14
N ALA A 61 11.26 -8.72 -5.56
CA ALA A 61 11.64 -7.45 -6.15
C ALA A 61 12.02 -6.44 -5.05
N THR A 62 11.81 -5.15 -5.27
CA THR A 62 12.24 -4.06 -4.38
C THR A 62 11.07 -3.32 -3.73
N GLY A 63 9.86 -3.90 -3.75
CA GLY A 63 8.65 -3.28 -3.21
C GLY A 63 8.13 -2.13 -4.08
N HIS A 64 7.51 -1.14 -3.43
CA HIS A 64 7.02 0.05 -4.12
C HIS A 64 8.17 1.01 -4.47
N PRO A 65 8.12 1.67 -5.65
CA PRO A 65 9.09 2.71 -6.00
C PRO A 65 9.12 3.85 -4.99
N SER A 66 10.27 4.53 -4.89
CA SER A 66 10.50 5.60 -3.91
C SER A 66 9.44 6.70 -3.96
N PHE A 67 8.91 7.05 -5.14
CA PHE A 67 7.88 8.08 -5.25
C PHE A 67 6.53 7.66 -4.64
N VAL A 68 6.16 6.37 -4.77
CA VAL A 68 4.96 5.82 -4.10
C VAL A 68 5.17 5.84 -2.59
N MET A 69 6.35 5.42 -2.14
CA MET A 69 6.68 5.42 -0.71
C MET A 69 6.81 6.83 -0.13
N SER A 70 7.17 7.84 -0.94
CA SER A 70 7.23 9.24 -0.53
C SER A 70 5.87 9.74 -0.01
N CYS A 71 4.77 9.37 -0.65
CA CYS A 71 3.42 9.72 -0.19
C CYS A 71 3.14 9.08 1.19
N SER A 72 3.37 7.78 1.33
CA SER A 72 3.14 7.04 2.58
C SER A 72 4.02 7.55 3.72
N PHE A 73 5.30 7.80 3.46
CA PHE A 73 6.24 8.30 4.47
C PHE A 73 5.99 9.76 4.83
N SER A 74 5.53 10.59 3.89
CA SER A 74 5.08 11.95 4.21
C SER A 74 3.90 11.94 5.19
N ASN A 75 2.91 11.07 4.96
CA ASN A 75 1.80 10.86 5.89
C ASN A 75 2.28 10.41 7.28
N GLN A 76 3.19 9.44 7.34
CA GLN A 76 3.76 8.98 8.62
C GLN A 76 4.52 10.09 9.36
N VAL A 77 5.36 10.86 8.66
CA VAL A 77 6.11 11.98 9.27
C VAL A 77 5.16 13.05 9.79
N ILE A 78 4.13 13.42 9.03
CA ILE A 78 3.14 14.40 9.47
C ILE A 78 2.35 13.89 10.68
N ALA A 79 1.96 12.61 10.70
CA ALA A 79 1.31 12.00 11.86
C ALA A 79 2.20 12.02 13.10
N GLN A 80 3.50 11.75 12.96
CA GLN A 80 4.45 11.84 14.07
C GLN A 80 4.59 13.26 14.59
N ILE A 81 4.67 14.26 13.71
CA ILE A 81 4.70 15.68 14.10
C ILE A 81 3.43 16.04 14.86
N GLU A 82 2.26 15.71 14.32
CA GLU A 82 0.95 16.03 14.92
C GLU A 82 0.81 15.44 16.33
N LEU A 83 1.06 14.13 16.48
CA LEU A 83 0.98 13.47 17.78
C LEU A 83 1.98 14.04 18.77
N PHE A 84 3.19 14.37 18.33
CA PHE A 84 4.22 14.92 19.21
C PHE A 84 3.89 16.35 19.67
N THR A 85 3.41 17.21 18.76
CA THR A 85 3.16 18.63 19.07
C THR A 85 1.80 18.92 19.66
N ASN A 86 0.83 18.00 19.51
CA ASN A 86 -0.57 18.22 19.86
C ASN A 86 -1.19 17.02 20.61
N LEU A 87 -0.39 16.30 21.40
CA LEU A 87 -0.81 15.05 22.07
C LEU A 87 -2.12 15.18 22.87
N ALA A 88 -2.36 16.32 23.54
CA ALA A 88 -3.54 16.55 24.35
C ALA A 88 -4.86 16.53 23.53
N ALA A 89 -4.80 16.77 22.21
CA ALA A 89 -5.96 16.69 21.33
C ALA A 89 -6.34 15.24 20.97
N TYR A 90 -5.49 14.26 21.30
CA TYR A 90 -5.67 12.85 20.98
C TYR A 90 -5.73 11.99 22.25
N PRO A 91 -6.91 11.91 22.91
CA PRO A 91 -7.18 10.88 23.90
C PRO A 91 -6.90 9.47 23.37
N LEU A 92 -6.95 8.45 24.23
CA LEU A 92 -6.71 7.08 23.78
C LEU A 92 -7.75 6.68 22.71
N GLY A 93 -7.28 6.34 21.51
CA GLY A 93 -8.14 6.00 20.38
C GLY A 93 -7.35 5.75 19.10
N VAL A 94 -8.08 5.39 18.04
CA VAL A 94 -7.54 5.27 16.67
C VAL A 94 -8.04 6.47 15.88
N TYR A 95 -7.11 7.21 15.31
CA TYR A 95 -7.38 8.44 14.58
C TYR A 95 -6.94 8.32 13.12
N VAL A 96 -7.64 9.03 12.25
CA VAL A 96 -7.25 9.24 10.86
C VAL A 96 -6.70 10.66 10.73
N LEU A 97 -5.68 10.84 9.90
CA LEU A 97 -5.15 12.18 9.62
C LEU A 97 -6.28 13.08 9.09
N PRO A 98 -6.42 14.31 9.61
CA PRO A 98 -7.33 15.31 9.06
C PRO A 98 -7.13 15.51 7.55
N LYS A 99 -8.22 15.66 6.80
CA LYS A 99 -8.22 15.75 5.33
C LYS A 99 -7.27 16.81 4.76
N HIS A 100 -7.13 17.96 5.41
CA HIS A 100 -6.22 19.01 4.98
C HIS A 100 -4.73 18.60 5.02
N LEU A 101 -4.35 17.65 5.90
CA LEU A 101 -2.99 17.10 5.94
C LEU A 101 -2.75 16.10 4.81
N ASP A 102 -3.77 15.32 4.45
CA ASP A 102 -3.71 14.42 3.29
C ASP A 102 -3.62 15.22 1.96
N GLU A 103 -4.42 16.28 1.82
CA GLU A 103 -4.32 17.22 0.70
C GLU A 103 -2.96 17.93 0.66
N LYS A 104 -2.39 18.26 1.83
CA LYS A 104 -1.03 18.80 1.93
C LYS A 104 -0.01 17.80 1.38
N VAL A 105 -0.07 16.52 1.75
CA VAL A 105 0.80 15.49 1.16
C VAL A 105 0.67 15.46 -0.35
N ALA A 106 -0.55 15.43 -0.90
CA ALA A 106 -0.75 15.46 -2.34
C ALA A 106 -0.11 16.70 -2.99
N SER A 107 -0.33 17.90 -2.41
CA SER A 107 0.21 19.16 -2.93
C SER A 107 1.74 19.18 -3.01
N LEU A 108 2.43 18.56 -2.05
CA LEU A 108 3.90 18.49 -2.02
C LEU A 108 4.48 17.69 -3.20
N HIS A 109 3.71 16.77 -3.78
CA HIS A 109 4.14 15.91 -4.88
C HIS A 109 3.81 16.49 -6.27
N LEU A 110 2.90 17.46 -6.38
CA LEU A 110 2.44 18.00 -7.67
C LEU A 110 3.57 18.63 -8.50
N GLY A 111 4.46 19.38 -7.85
CA GLY A 111 5.60 20.02 -8.53
C GLY A 111 6.56 19.01 -9.16
N ALA A 112 6.82 17.89 -8.47
CA ALA A 112 7.65 16.81 -8.97
C ALA A 112 7.02 16.08 -10.19
N LEU A 113 5.68 16.14 -10.31
CA LEU A 113 4.93 15.58 -11.44
C LEU A 113 4.70 16.60 -12.57
N GLY A 114 5.18 17.84 -12.43
CA GLY A 114 4.94 18.91 -13.41
C GLY A 114 3.48 19.38 -13.45
N VAL A 115 2.68 19.09 -12.43
CA VAL A 115 1.26 19.44 -12.38
C VAL A 115 1.08 20.90 -11.98
N LYS A 116 0.25 21.62 -12.73
CA LYS A 116 -0.22 22.96 -12.38
C LYS A 116 -1.64 22.87 -11.83
N LEU A 117 -1.79 23.07 -10.52
CA LEU A 117 -3.09 23.05 -9.87
C LEU A 117 -3.83 24.36 -10.15
N THR A 118 -5.06 24.27 -10.65
CA THR A 118 -5.96 25.43 -10.77
C THR A 118 -6.31 25.95 -9.38
N LYS A 119 -6.27 27.27 -9.21
CA LYS A 119 -6.74 27.94 -7.99
C LYS A 119 -8.19 28.38 -8.18
N LEU A 120 -9.03 28.09 -7.20
CA LEU A 120 -10.39 28.64 -7.16
C LEU A 120 -10.31 30.16 -7.05
N THR A 121 -11.20 30.86 -7.76
CA THR A 121 -11.50 32.25 -7.44
C THR A 121 -12.34 32.31 -6.16
N ASP A 122 -12.39 33.47 -5.51
CA ASP A 122 -13.22 33.67 -4.31
C ASP A 122 -14.69 33.35 -4.60
N GLU A 123 -15.22 33.78 -5.76
CA GLU A 123 -16.58 33.46 -6.20
C GLU A 123 -16.83 31.95 -6.34
N GLN A 124 -15.87 31.20 -6.88
CA GLN A 124 -16.00 29.75 -7.01
C GLN A 124 -15.93 29.03 -5.65
N ALA A 125 -15.05 29.50 -4.76
CA ALA A 125 -14.91 28.95 -3.41
C ALA A 125 -16.20 29.16 -2.60
N ASP A 126 -16.77 30.37 -2.64
CA ASP A 126 -18.04 30.73 -2.02
C ASP A 126 -19.19 29.89 -2.58
N TYR A 127 -19.27 29.76 -3.92
CA TYR A 127 -20.28 28.93 -4.58
C TYR A 127 -20.23 27.46 -4.14
N LEU A 128 -19.02 26.91 -3.98
CA LEU A 128 -18.81 25.53 -3.55
C LEU A 128 -18.94 25.34 -2.03
N GLY A 129 -18.93 26.43 -1.25
CA GLY A 129 -18.93 26.38 0.21
C GLY A 129 -17.66 25.77 0.79
N VAL A 130 -16.50 26.00 0.17
CA VAL A 130 -15.19 25.51 0.63
C VAL A 130 -14.20 26.66 0.73
N ALA A 131 -13.21 26.55 1.62
CA ALA A 131 -12.12 27.52 1.63
C ALA A 131 -11.27 27.38 0.35
N PRO A 132 -10.68 28.46 -0.19
CA PRO A 132 -9.76 28.38 -1.34
C PRO A 132 -8.55 27.47 -1.11
N SER A 133 -8.17 27.24 0.16
CA SER A 133 -7.09 26.34 0.58
C SER A 133 -7.54 24.92 0.93
N GLY A 134 -8.82 24.59 0.75
CA GLY A 134 -9.39 23.32 1.18
C GLY A 134 -9.70 23.26 2.69
N PRO A 135 -10.18 22.12 3.21
CA PRO A 135 -10.37 20.86 2.49
C PRO A 135 -11.44 20.93 1.39
N PHE A 136 -11.18 20.31 0.24
CA PHE A 136 -12.01 20.46 -0.97
C PHE A 136 -13.13 19.43 -1.10
N LYS A 137 -13.22 18.48 -0.17
CA LYS A 137 -14.18 17.37 -0.19
C LYS A 137 -14.72 17.06 1.20
N PRO A 138 -15.97 16.60 1.32
CA PRO A 138 -16.54 16.19 2.61
C PRO A 138 -15.88 14.92 3.14
N GLU A 139 -16.07 14.63 4.43
CA GLU A 139 -15.40 13.50 5.09
C GLU A 139 -15.75 12.14 4.49
N ARG A 140 -17.02 11.93 4.12
CA ARG A 140 -17.53 10.68 3.50
C ARG A 140 -17.06 10.43 2.06
N TYR A 141 -16.27 11.34 1.50
CA TYR A 141 -15.82 11.25 0.11
C TYR A 141 -14.77 10.14 -0.03
N ARG A 142 -14.89 9.30 -1.07
CA ARG A 142 -14.09 8.07 -1.25
C ARG A 142 -12.89 8.28 -2.18
N TYR A 143 -12.15 9.38 -1.96
CA TYR A 143 -11.10 9.93 -2.83
C TYR A 143 -11.58 10.67 -4.07
#